data_AF-M6FTD0-F1
#
_entry.id   AF-M6FTD0-F1
#
_cell.length_a   1.000
_cell.length_b   1.000
_cell.length_c   1.000
_cell.angle_alpha   90.00
_cell.angle_beta   90.00
_cell.angle_gamma   90.00
#
_symmetry.space_group_name_H-M   'P 1'
#
loop_
_entity.id
_entity.type
_entity.pdbx_description
1 polymer ?
#
loop_
_entity_poly.entity_id
_entity_poly.type
_entity_poly.pdbx_seq_one_letter_code
_entity_poly.pdbx_strand_id
1 'polypeptide(L)'
;MTLDKAILAAIQNNVSKIQIGLPGIIESFQPQEMTANVRIPLKKEDDSGRERSFPVLSGIRVGTYWAGDFYIKPDYKRGDKVWVSFSTHDISDAIRGIESVASDSLFDLQSACVVSGYKGKTDIPATTSNLSGLVIGHKEGKSLIQLDEDRIKIQGGIADLTESAVLGETLVEFIKSLIDVFLNNAATFTTNAVPGSPAGLAASVISQLNVRKSEVERLLSGKVKLG
;
A
#
# COMPACT_ATOMS: atom_id res chain seq x y z
N MET A 1 -8.71 37.96 -42.78
CA MET A 1 -8.40 36.58 -42.33
C MET A 1 -8.86 35.63 -43.42
N THR A 2 -8.05 34.69 -43.89
CA THR A 2 -8.47 33.72 -44.92
C THR A 2 -9.35 32.63 -44.29
N LEU A 3 -10.20 31.96 -45.09
CA LEU A 3 -11.07 30.88 -44.62
C LEU A 3 -10.28 29.78 -43.90
N ASP A 4 -9.13 29.40 -44.44
CA ASP A 4 -8.25 28.40 -43.82
C ASP A 4 -7.74 28.83 -42.45
N LYS A 5 -7.39 30.11 -42.28
CA LYS A 5 -6.95 30.65 -40.97
C LYS A 5 -8.10 30.66 -39.97
N ALA A 6 -9.33 30.92 -40.43
CA ALA A 6 -10.52 30.88 -39.57
C ALA A 6 -10.82 29.45 -39.08
N ILE A 7 -10.76 28.48 -39.99
CA ILE A 7 -10.98 27.06 -39.69
C ILE A 7 -9.92 26.56 -38.71
N LEU A 8 -8.63 26.85 -38.97
CA LEU A 8 -7.54 26.46 -38.07
C LEU A 8 -7.69 27.06 -36.67
N ALA A 9 -8.05 28.34 -36.56
CA ALA A 9 -8.27 28.98 -35.27
C ALA A 9 -9.44 28.35 -34.51
N ALA A 10 -10.54 28.00 -35.19
CA ALA A 10 -11.68 27.32 -34.59
C ALA A 10 -11.32 25.90 -34.10
N ILE A 11 -10.56 25.14 -34.89
CA ILE A 11 -10.08 23.81 -34.50
C ILE A 11 -9.18 23.93 -33.27
N GLN A 12 -8.20 24.83 -33.28
CA GLN A 12 -7.29 25.02 -32.15
C GLN A 12 -8.03 25.43 -30.87
N ASN A 13 -9.04 26.30 -30.98
CA ASN A 13 -9.87 26.69 -29.84
C ASN A 13 -10.73 25.55 -29.30
N ASN A 14 -11.19 24.63 -30.15
CA ASN A 14 -11.94 23.45 -29.69
C ASN A 14 -11.03 22.40 -29.06
N VAL A 15 -9.86 22.15 -29.66
CA VAL A 15 -8.87 21.20 -29.12
C VAL A 15 -8.31 21.67 -27.78
N SER A 16 -8.08 22.98 -27.59
CA SER A 16 -7.58 23.52 -26.32
C SER A 16 -8.57 23.39 -25.16
N LYS A 17 -9.85 23.13 -25.44
CA LYS A 17 -10.89 22.86 -24.42
C LYS A 17 -10.95 21.39 -24.01
N ILE A 18 -10.34 20.50 -24.79
CA ILE A 18 -10.29 19.07 -24.49
C ILE A 18 -9.32 18.86 -23.33
N GLN A 19 -9.86 18.42 -22.20
CA GLN A 19 -9.08 18.09 -21.01
C GLN A 19 -8.92 16.58 -20.96
N ILE A 20 -7.67 16.12 -21.08
CA ILE A 20 -7.34 14.68 -21.03
C ILE A 20 -6.90 14.29 -19.62
N GLY A 21 -6.04 15.13 -19.03
CA GLY A 21 -5.65 15.01 -17.64
C GLY A 21 -4.88 16.23 -17.16
N LEU A 22 -4.99 16.50 -15.85
CA LEU A 22 -4.39 17.65 -15.20
C LEU A 22 -3.74 17.21 -13.88
N PRO A 23 -2.61 17.84 -13.47
CA PRO A 23 -2.10 17.69 -12.12
C PRO A 23 -3.10 18.26 -11.11
N GLY A 24 -3.20 17.62 -9.96
CA GLY A 24 -4.11 18.00 -8.88
C GLY A 24 -3.43 17.89 -7.51
N ILE A 25 -4.04 18.55 -6.52
CA ILE A 25 -3.64 18.50 -5.12
C ILE A 25 -4.88 18.12 -4.29
N ILE A 26 -4.77 17.05 -3.50
CA ILE A 26 -5.83 16.61 -2.60
C ILE A 26 -6.09 17.69 -1.54
N GLU A 27 -7.33 18.19 -1.45
CA GLU A 27 -7.78 19.04 -0.34
C GLU A 27 -8.41 18.20 0.77
N SER A 28 -9.16 17.15 0.41
CA SER A 28 -9.72 16.16 1.33
C SER A 28 -9.92 14.82 0.64
N PHE A 29 -9.79 13.72 1.38
CA PHE A 29 -10.06 12.36 0.91
C PHE A 29 -11.09 11.70 1.83
N GLN A 30 -12.08 11.04 1.24
CA GLN A 30 -13.13 10.29 1.91
C GLN A 30 -12.90 8.78 1.70
N PRO A 31 -12.27 8.06 2.66
CA PRO A 31 -11.83 6.68 2.44
C PRO A 31 -12.96 5.65 2.33
N GLN A 32 -14.14 5.95 2.90
CA GLN A 32 -15.30 5.06 2.83
C GLN A 32 -15.94 5.11 1.42
N GLU A 33 -16.06 6.32 0.88
CA GLU A 33 -16.68 6.56 -0.42
C GLU A 33 -15.70 6.44 -1.59
N MET A 34 -14.40 6.39 -1.31
CA MET A 34 -13.34 6.48 -2.32
C MET A 34 -13.51 7.70 -3.23
N THR A 35 -13.76 8.86 -2.60
CA THR A 35 -13.87 10.16 -3.27
C THR A 35 -12.88 11.16 -2.69
N ALA A 36 -12.58 12.20 -3.46
CA ALA A 36 -11.71 13.28 -3.02
C ALA A 36 -12.17 14.63 -3.56
N ASN A 37 -11.84 15.68 -2.80
CA ASN A 37 -11.87 17.05 -3.29
C ASN A 37 -10.46 17.40 -3.78
N VAL A 38 -10.33 17.87 -5.01
CA VAL A 38 -9.04 18.08 -5.67
C VAL A 38 -8.95 19.47 -6.25
N ARG A 39 -7.90 20.20 -5.88
CA ARG A 39 -7.59 21.51 -6.45
C ARG A 39 -6.61 21.36 -7.61
N ILE A 40 -6.91 21.97 -8.74
CA ILE A 40 -5.99 22.05 -9.88
C ILE A 40 -5.07 23.26 -9.69
N PRO A 41 -3.74 23.09 -9.61
CA PRO A 41 -2.77 24.17 -9.38
C PRO A 41 -2.42 24.89 -10.69
N LEU A 42 -3.43 25.17 -11.53
CA LEU A 42 -3.31 25.94 -12.76
C LEU A 42 -4.22 27.17 -12.66
N LYS A 43 -3.94 28.14 -13.53
CA LYS A 43 -4.81 29.30 -13.72
C LYS A 43 -5.21 29.39 -15.19
N LYS A 44 -6.37 29.97 -15.43
CA LYS A 44 -6.87 30.30 -16.77
C LYS A 44 -7.16 31.79 -16.83
N GLU A 45 -6.78 32.44 -17.92
CA GLU A 45 -7.18 33.82 -18.18
C GLU A 45 -8.65 33.86 -18.62
N ASP A 46 -9.42 34.82 -18.09
CA ASP A 46 -10.75 35.14 -18.62
C ASP A 46 -10.68 36.04 -19.86
N ASP A 47 -11.82 36.30 -20.50
CA ASP A 47 -11.88 37.14 -21.71
C ASP A 47 -11.45 38.60 -21.46
N SER A 48 -11.32 39.01 -20.19
CA SER A 48 -10.77 40.30 -19.76
C SER A 48 -9.26 40.27 -19.50
N GLY A 49 -8.60 39.13 -19.71
CA GLY A 49 -7.17 38.94 -19.44
C GLY A 49 -6.82 38.77 -17.95
N ARG A 50 -7.80 38.55 -17.07
CA ARG A 50 -7.53 38.31 -15.65
C ARG A 50 -7.33 36.83 -15.38
N GLU A 51 -6.28 36.51 -14.64
CA GLU A 51 -6.04 35.16 -14.15
C GLU A 51 -7.14 34.73 -13.15
N ARG A 52 -7.75 33.58 -13.40
CA ARG A 52 -8.66 32.89 -12.47
C ARG A 52 -8.12 31.52 -12.13
N SER A 53 -8.30 31.13 -10.88
CA SER A 53 -7.99 29.76 -10.45
C SER A 53 -9.02 28.79 -11.02
N PHE A 54 -8.58 27.56 -11.27
CA PHE A 54 -9.51 26.48 -11.56
C PHE A 54 -10.42 26.20 -10.34
N PRO A 55 -11.68 25.81 -10.57
CA PRO A 55 -12.55 25.38 -9.49
C PRO A 55 -11.98 24.12 -8.82
N VAL A 56 -12.33 23.93 -7.54
CA VAL A 56 -12.06 22.67 -6.85
C VAL A 56 -13.01 21.62 -7.40
N LEU A 57 -12.44 20.48 -7.82
CA LEU A 57 -13.22 19.32 -8.24
C LEU A 57 -13.74 18.64 -6.97
N SER A 58 -15.05 18.64 -6.78
CA SER A 58 -15.66 18.16 -5.54
C SER A 58 -16.15 16.72 -5.68
N GLY A 59 -15.81 15.87 -4.72
CA GLY A 59 -16.34 14.52 -4.59
C GLY A 59 -16.02 13.60 -5.77
N ILE A 60 -14.97 13.89 -6.53
CA ILE A 60 -14.58 13.06 -7.68
C ILE A 60 -14.04 11.71 -7.20
N ARG A 61 -14.21 10.67 -8.02
CA ARG A 61 -13.80 9.31 -7.64
C ARG A 61 -12.29 9.18 -7.56
N VAL A 62 -11.85 8.25 -6.71
CA VAL A 62 -10.45 7.87 -6.56
C VAL A 62 -10.24 6.48 -7.15
N GLY A 63 -9.44 6.44 -8.20
CA GLY A 63 -8.97 5.22 -8.84
C GLY A 63 -8.30 4.31 -7.82
N THR A 64 -8.76 3.07 -7.80
CA THR A 64 -8.34 2.03 -6.88
C THR A 64 -8.14 0.78 -7.72
N TYR A 65 -7.06 0.04 -7.50
CA TYR A 65 -6.93 -1.28 -8.13
C TYR A 65 -7.93 -2.21 -7.45
N TRP A 66 -8.87 -2.74 -8.23
CA TRP A 66 -9.94 -3.62 -7.75
C TRP A 66 -10.01 -4.86 -8.65
N ALA A 67 -9.98 -6.04 -8.04
CA ALA A 67 -10.02 -7.32 -8.73
C ALA A 67 -10.83 -8.33 -7.89
N GLY A 68 -12.11 -8.49 -8.23
CA GLY A 68 -13.05 -9.31 -7.43
C GLY A 68 -13.18 -8.75 -6.01
N ASP A 69 -12.92 -9.60 -5.01
CA ASP A 69 -12.99 -9.23 -3.58
C ASP A 69 -11.72 -8.53 -3.07
N PHE A 70 -10.68 -8.40 -3.91
CA PHE A 70 -9.39 -7.82 -3.54
C PHE A 70 -9.21 -6.42 -4.09
N TYR A 71 -8.61 -5.53 -3.31
CA TYR A 71 -8.31 -4.17 -3.73
C TYR A 71 -7.08 -3.60 -3.04
N ILE A 72 -6.41 -2.63 -3.70
CA ILE A 72 -5.31 -1.85 -3.13
C ILE A 72 -5.83 -0.45 -2.84
N LYS A 73 -6.11 -0.17 -1.56
CA LYS A 73 -6.66 1.11 -1.12
C LYS A 73 -5.55 2.15 -0.93
N PRO A 74 -5.57 3.29 -1.65
CA PRO A 74 -4.70 4.41 -1.32
C PRO A 74 -5.12 5.08 0.00
N ASP A 75 -4.16 5.71 0.68
CA ASP A 75 -4.39 6.50 1.90
C ASP A 75 -3.97 7.96 1.69
N TYR A 76 -4.65 8.63 0.75
CA TYR A 76 -4.34 10.02 0.41
C TYR A 76 -4.56 10.97 1.59
N LYS A 77 -3.66 11.95 1.71
CA LYS A 77 -3.71 13.05 2.68
C LYS A 77 -3.82 14.38 1.97
N ARG A 78 -4.28 15.39 2.71
CA ARG A 78 -4.29 16.78 2.22
C ARG A 78 -2.88 17.20 1.80
N GLY A 79 -2.77 17.76 0.60
CA GLY A 79 -1.50 18.19 0.00
C GLY A 79 -0.85 17.15 -0.91
N ASP A 80 -1.33 15.90 -0.93
CA ASP A 80 -0.84 14.89 -1.85
C ASP A 80 -1.09 15.31 -3.30
N LYS A 81 -0.09 15.06 -4.15
CA LYS A 81 -0.13 15.40 -5.57
C LYS A 81 -0.63 14.20 -6.34
N VAL A 82 -1.59 14.44 -7.23
CA VAL A 82 -2.29 13.41 -7.96
C VAL A 82 -2.48 13.78 -9.41
N TRP A 83 -2.54 12.78 -10.29
CA TRP A 83 -2.97 12.96 -11.67
C TRP A 83 -4.48 12.75 -11.74
N VAL A 84 -5.19 13.74 -12.27
CA VAL A 84 -6.64 13.68 -12.53
C VAL A 84 -6.85 13.46 -14.02
N SER A 85 -7.71 12.51 -14.38
CA SER A 85 -8.15 12.33 -15.76
C SER A 85 -9.64 12.62 -15.87
N PHE A 86 -10.05 13.09 -17.04
CA PHE A 86 -11.42 13.51 -17.32
C PHE A 86 -12.02 12.57 -18.36
N SER A 87 -13.30 12.23 -18.15
CA SER A 87 -14.09 11.52 -19.14
C SER A 87 -14.51 12.49 -20.26
N THR A 88 -14.70 11.92 -21.45
CA THR A 88 -15.29 12.67 -22.56
C THR A 88 -16.76 12.99 -22.31
N HIS A 89 -17.50 12.09 -21.67
CA HIS A 89 -18.93 12.25 -21.36
C HIS A 89 -19.17 12.24 -19.84
N ASP A 90 -20.36 12.66 -19.43
CA ASP A 90 -20.85 12.44 -18.07
C ASP A 90 -20.80 10.95 -17.69
N ILE A 91 -20.23 10.66 -16.53
CA ILE A 91 -20.02 9.31 -16.00
C ILE A 91 -20.89 9.00 -14.77
N SER A 92 -21.75 9.93 -14.35
CA SER A 92 -22.52 9.82 -13.10
C SER A 92 -23.39 8.56 -13.05
N ASP A 93 -24.07 8.24 -14.15
CA ASP A 93 -24.88 7.02 -14.27
C ASP A 93 -24.03 5.76 -14.45
N ALA A 94 -22.99 5.83 -15.28
CA ALA A 94 -22.09 4.71 -15.53
C ALA A 94 -21.40 4.22 -14.25
N ILE A 95 -20.99 5.13 -13.35
CA ILE A 95 -20.41 4.80 -12.05
C ILE A 95 -21.42 4.05 -11.16
N ARG A 96 -22.72 4.29 -11.34
CA ARG A 96 -23.79 3.59 -10.63
C ARG A 96 -24.18 2.26 -11.28
N GLY A 97 -23.50 1.88 -12.38
CA GLY A 97 -23.83 0.69 -13.16
C GLY A 97 -25.07 0.84 -14.02
N ILE A 98 -25.49 2.08 -14.31
CA ILE A 98 -26.65 2.38 -15.15
C ILE A 98 -26.16 2.67 -16.57
N GLU A 99 -26.70 1.94 -17.54
CA GLU A 99 -26.51 2.25 -18.96
C GLU A 99 -27.43 3.41 -19.35
N SER A 100 -26.85 4.52 -19.81
CA SER A 100 -27.59 5.68 -20.30
C SER A 100 -27.01 6.21 -21.60
N VAL A 101 -27.81 6.98 -22.33
CA VAL A 101 -27.36 7.67 -23.54
C VAL A 101 -26.29 8.69 -23.14
N ALA A 102 -25.15 8.66 -23.82
CA ALA A 102 -24.06 9.58 -23.54
C ALA A 102 -24.51 11.04 -23.68
N SER A 103 -24.16 11.87 -22.69
CA SER A 103 -24.47 13.30 -22.70
C SER A 103 -23.75 14.02 -23.84
N ASP A 104 -24.44 14.98 -24.46
CA ASP A 104 -23.87 15.93 -25.43
C ASP A 104 -22.91 16.93 -24.76
N SER A 105 -22.95 17.06 -23.42
CA SER A 105 -21.98 17.85 -22.66
C SER A 105 -20.64 17.12 -22.60
N LEU A 106 -19.65 17.64 -23.30
CA LEU A 106 -18.32 17.03 -23.40
C LEU A 106 -17.32 17.67 -22.43
N PHE A 107 -16.44 16.83 -21.86
CA PHE A 107 -15.30 17.24 -21.04
C PHE A 107 -15.66 18.08 -19.81
N ASP A 108 -16.77 17.74 -19.14
CA ASP A 108 -17.13 18.40 -17.88
C ASP A 108 -16.13 18.07 -16.77
N LEU A 109 -15.81 19.08 -15.97
CA LEU A 109 -14.85 19.00 -14.86
C LEU A 109 -15.31 18.05 -13.75
N GLN A 110 -16.62 17.85 -13.59
CA GLN A 110 -17.15 16.91 -12.59
C GLN A 110 -16.97 15.45 -13.00
N SER A 111 -16.83 15.19 -14.30
CA SER A 111 -16.62 13.85 -14.84
C SER A 111 -15.14 13.49 -14.81
N ALA A 112 -14.59 13.50 -13.60
CA ALA A 112 -13.16 13.31 -13.36
C ALA A 112 -12.89 12.18 -12.37
N CYS A 113 -11.67 11.66 -12.44
CA CYS A 113 -11.19 10.62 -11.54
C CYS A 113 -9.72 10.87 -11.21
N VAL A 114 -9.36 10.71 -9.93
CA VAL A 114 -7.96 10.62 -9.50
C VAL A 114 -7.40 9.28 -9.96
N VAL A 115 -6.39 9.27 -10.82
CA VAL A 115 -5.83 8.03 -11.36
C VAL A 115 -4.69 7.50 -10.49
N SER A 116 -3.79 8.38 -10.06
CA SER A 116 -2.62 7.99 -9.28
C SER A 116 -2.02 9.19 -8.53
N GLY A 117 -1.37 8.89 -7.41
CA GLY A 117 -0.47 9.82 -6.74
C GLY A 117 0.88 9.85 -7.43
N TYR A 118 1.53 11.01 -7.41
CA TYR A 118 2.91 11.13 -7.85
C TYR A 118 3.70 12.03 -6.92
N LYS A 119 5.01 11.85 -6.96
CA LYS A 119 5.93 12.64 -6.16
C LYS A 119 6.32 13.91 -6.91
N GLY A 120 6.14 15.07 -6.28
CA GLY A 120 6.64 16.33 -6.81
C GLY A 120 8.15 16.48 -6.62
N LYS A 121 8.76 17.37 -7.42
CA LYS A 121 10.21 17.62 -7.41
C LYS A 121 10.77 18.01 -6.04
N THR A 122 9.99 18.72 -5.23
CA THR A 122 10.38 19.22 -3.90
C THR A 122 10.08 18.24 -2.76
N ASP A 123 9.38 17.15 -3.03
CA ASP A 123 8.98 16.23 -1.96
C ASP A 123 10.18 15.36 -1.56
N ILE A 124 10.27 15.02 -0.27
CA ILE A 124 11.31 14.13 0.22
C ILE A 124 11.01 12.71 -0.27
N PRO A 125 11.97 12.00 -0.91
CA PRO A 125 11.74 10.61 -1.33
C PRO A 125 11.39 9.72 -0.15
N ALA A 126 10.66 8.65 -0.41
CA ALA A 126 10.58 7.57 0.57
C ALA A 126 12.00 7.08 0.88
N THR A 127 12.28 6.77 2.14
CA THR A 127 13.59 6.23 2.56
C THR A 127 13.90 4.89 1.90
N THR A 128 12.88 4.21 1.39
CA THR A 128 12.93 2.94 0.66
C THR A 128 13.01 3.09 -0.87
N SER A 129 13.06 4.32 -1.40
CA SER A 129 12.99 4.56 -2.85
C SER A 129 14.18 4.04 -3.65
N ASN A 130 15.29 3.72 -2.98
CA ASN A 130 16.50 3.14 -3.58
C ASN A 130 16.56 1.61 -3.48
N LEU A 131 15.57 0.96 -2.88
CA LEU A 131 15.52 -0.50 -2.81
C LEU A 131 15.18 -1.10 -4.18
N SER A 132 15.76 -2.25 -4.48
CA SER A 132 15.48 -3.06 -5.67
C SER A 132 14.13 -3.77 -5.57
N GLY A 133 13.58 -4.14 -6.72
CA GLY A 133 12.35 -4.91 -6.83
C GLY A 133 11.07 -4.09 -6.56
N LEU A 134 9.97 -4.81 -6.30
CA LEU A 134 8.68 -4.22 -5.98
C LEU A 134 8.61 -3.92 -4.48
N VAL A 135 8.34 -2.67 -4.12
CA VAL A 135 8.21 -2.23 -2.72
C VAL A 135 6.82 -1.66 -2.47
N ILE A 136 6.12 -2.22 -1.48
CA ILE A 136 4.88 -1.69 -0.91
C ILE A 136 5.19 -1.33 0.53
N GLY A 137 5.23 -0.04 0.88
CA GLY A 137 5.62 0.33 2.24
C GLY A 137 5.38 1.78 2.59
N HIS A 138 5.51 2.08 3.88
CA HIS A 138 5.44 3.43 4.39
C HIS A 138 6.67 4.24 3.96
N LYS A 139 6.48 5.53 3.66
CA LYS A 139 7.56 6.42 3.17
C LYS A 139 8.76 6.54 4.11
N GLU A 140 8.59 6.26 5.40
CA GLU A 140 9.68 6.26 6.39
C GLU A 140 10.45 4.93 6.44
N GLY A 141 9.98 3.89 5.75
CA GLY A 141 10.66 2.58 5.66
C GLY A 141 10.56 1.72 6.91
N LYS A 142 9.72 2.10 7.88
CA LYS A 142 9.48 1.32 9.10
C LYS A 142 8.69 0.04 8.81
N SER A 143 7.66 0.14 7.98
CA SER A 143 6.80 -0.98 7.58
C SER A 143 6.79 -1.12 6.06
N LEU A 144 7.12 -2.30 5.54
CA LEU A 144 7.15 -2.60 4.11
C LEU A 144 7.03 -4.10 3.79
N ILE A 145 6.60 -4.37 2.57
CA ILE A 145 6.73 -5.64 1.85
C ILE A 145 7.59 -5.36 0.62
N GLN A 146 8.65 -6.14 0.42
CA GLN A 146 9.54 -6.05 -0.74
C GLN A 146 9.67 -7.42 -1.41
N LEU A 147 9.46 -7.47 -2.72
CA LEU A 147 9.71 -8.63 -3.56
C LEU A 147 10.89 -8.29 -4.47
N ASP A 148 12.01 -9.01 -4.30
CA ASP A 148 13.25 -8.75 -5.03
C ASP A 148 13.91 -10.07 -5.43
N GLU A 149 14.09 -10.29 -6.72
CA GLU A 149 14.60 -11.54 -7.31
C GLU A 149 14.02 -12.81 -6.66
N ASP A 150 14.81 -13.50 -5.82
CA ASP A 150 14.47 -14.73 -5.12
C ASP A 150 14.05 -14.52 -3.65
N ARG A 151 13.84 -13.27 -3.21
CA ARG A 151 13.60 -12.90 -1.82
C ARG A 151 12.31 -12.11 -1.63
N ILE A 152 11.58 -12.47 -0.58
CA ILE A 152 10.46 -11.69 -0.05
C ILE A 152 10.86 -11.18 1.33
N LYS A 153 10.89 -9.86 1.51
CA LYS A 153 11.15 -9.21 2.79
C LYS A 153 9.87 -8.57 3.32
N ILE A 154 9.46 -8.95 4.53
CA ILE A 154 8.37 -8.33 5.27
C ILE A 154 8.95 -7.70 6.52
N GLN A 155 8.77 -6.39 6.69
CA GLN A 155 9.25 -5.63 7.83
C GLN A 155 8.09 -4.84 8.42
N GLY A 156 7.90 -4.92 9.73
CA GLY A 156 6.98 -4.06 10.48
C GLY A 156 7.76 -3.17 11.45
N GLY A 157 7.36 -1.91 11.60
CA GLY A 157 7.81 -1.09 12.73
C GLY A 157 7.12 -1.60 13.99
N ILE A 158 7.88 -1.73 15.10
CA ILE A 158 7.49 -2.21 16.45
C ILE A 158 6.13 -2.90 16.44
N ALA A 159 6.15 -4.24 16.38
CA ALA A 159 4.95 -5.07 16.36
C ALA A 159 3.89 -4.50 17.31
N ASP A 160 2.76 -4.07 16.76
CA ASP A 160 1.55 -4.00 17.55
C ASP A 160 1.25 -5.47 17.90
N LEU A 161 1.58 -5.86 19.13
CA LEU A 161 1.48 -7.23 19.64
C LEU A 161 0.02 -7.70 19.77
N THR A 162 -0.93 -6.94 19.22
CA THR A 162 -2.34 -7.25 19.27
C THR A 162 -2.77 -8.26 18.20
N GLU A 163 -2.15 -8.31 17.01
CA GLU A 163 -2.45 -9.36 16.01
C GLU A 163 -1.26 -9.77 15.11
N SER A 164 -1.01 -11.10 15.09
CA SER A 164 -0.18 -11.90 14.19
C SER A 164 1.31 -11.55 14.02
N ALA A 165 2.06 -11.54 15.14
CA ALA A 165 3.50 -11.80 15.17
C ALA A 165 3.80 -13.27 15.56
N VAL A 166 3.15 -14.24 14.89
CA VAL A 166 3.13 -15.69 15.23
C VAL A 166 4.48 -16.43 15.03
N LEU A 167 5.58 -15.69 14.89
CA LEU A 167 6.93 -16.28 14.82
C LEU A 167 7.82 -15.74 15.93
N GLY A 168 7.71 -14.46 16.28
CA GLY A 168 8.50 -13.86 17.35
C GLY A 168 8.10 -14.39 18.72
N GLU A 169 6.82 -14.25 19.09
CA GLU A 169 6.33 -14.67 20.40
C GLU A 169 6.41 -16.18 20.58
N THR A 170 6.01 -16.95 19.56
CA THR A 170 6.11 -18.42 19.60
C THR A 170 7.55 -18.91 19.72
N LEU A 171 8.53 -18.24 19.07
CA LEU A 171 9.94 -18.58 19.23
C LEU A 171 10.47 -18.20 20.61
N VAL A 172 10.05 -17.04 21.15
CA VAL A 172 10.41 -16.61 22.50
C VAL A 172 9.84 -17.56 23.56
N GLU A 173 8.58 -17.97 23.46
CA GLU A 173 7.96 -18.96 24.34
C GLU A 173 8.66 -20.31 24.24
N PHE A 174 9.01 -20.73 23.02
CA PHE A 174 9.76 -21.96 22.81
C PHE A 174 11.14 -21.91 23.49
N ILE A 175 11.93 -20.84 23.27
CA ILE A 175 13.25 -20.68 23.89
C ILE A 175 13.13 -20.65 25.42
N LYS A 176 12.14 -19.93 25.97
CA LYS A 176 11.87 -19.94 27.42
C LYS A 176 11.56 -21.35 27.92
N SER A 177 10.71 -22.09 27.22
CA SER A 177 10.34 -23.46 27.59
C SER A 177 11.53 -24.43 27.56
N LEU A 178 12.47 -24.25 26.64
CA LEU A 178 13.72 -25.02 26.61
C LEU A 178 14.59 -24.67 27.82
N ILE A 179 14.80 -23.38 28.07
CA ILE A 179 15.59 -22.89 29.22
C ILE A 179 15.00 -23.42 30.53
N ASP A 180 13.68 -23.39 30.69
CA ASP A 180 12.98 -23.92 31.87
C ASP A 180 13.21 -25.43 32.05
N VAL A 181 13.27 -26.21 30.97
CA VAL A 181 13.65 -27.64 31.06
C VAL A 181 15.06 -27.78 31.61
N PHE A 182 16.03 -27.00 31.16
CA PHE A 182 17.38 -27.07 31.70
C PHE A 182 17.46 -26.61 33.16
N LEU A 183 16.83 -25.48 33.51
CA LEU A 183 16.86 -24.94 34.87
C LEU A 183 16.18 -25.86 35.87
N ASN A 184 15.00 -26.40 35.54
CA ASN A 184 14.23 -27.27 36.44
C ASN A 184 14.86 -28.66 36.63
N ASN A 185 15.70 -29.09 35.68
CA ASN A 185 16.41 -30.36 35.76
C ASN A 185 17.89 -30.20 36.16
N ALA A 186 18.30 -29.00 36.59
CA ALA A 186 19.69 -28.68 36.91
C ALA A 186 20.34 -29.66 37.91
N ALA A 187 19.57 -30.10 38.91
CA ALA A 187 20.01 -31.05 39.93
C ALA A 187 20.10 -32.52 39.44
N THR A 188 19.52 -32.82 38.27
CA THR A 188 19.54 -34.16 37.66
C THR A 188 20.56 -34.30 36.54
N PHE A 189 21.27 -33.22 36.20
CA PHE A 189 22.49 -33.34 35.40
C PHE A 189 23.52 -34.06 36.25
N THR A 190 23.80 -35.31 35.90
CA THR A 190 24.73 -36.13 36.66
C THR A 190 26.13 -35.57 36.45
N THR A 191 26.74 -35.02 37.50
CA THR A 191 28.19 -34.91 37.56
C THR A 191 28.74 -36.32 37.73
N ASN A 192 29.73 -36.68 36.91
CA ASN A 192 30.34 -37.99 36.95
C ASN A 192 30.81 -38.33 38.36
N ALA A 193 30.21 -39.34 38.99
CA ALA A 193 30.75 -39.91 40.23
C ALA A 193 32.01 -40.76 39.98
N VAL A 194 32.32 -41.08 38.71
CA VAL A 194 33.47 -41.91 38.31
C VAL A 194 34.33 -41.17 37.26
N PRO A 195 35.63 -40.91 37.52
CA PRO A 195 36.52 -40.31 36.54
C PRO A 195 36.64 -41.17 35.27
N GLY A 196 36.43 -40.57 34.10
CA GLY A 196 36.67 -41.21 32.79
C GLY A 196 35.43 -41.74 32.05
N SER A 197 34.23 -41.68 32.64
CA SER A 197 32.98 -42.00 31.93
C SER A 197 32.35 -40.75 31.27
N PRO A 198 31.72 -40.86 30.09
CA PRO A 198 30.96 -39.75 29.52
C PRO A 198 29.79 -39.38 30.44
N ALA A 199 29.66 -38.11 30.81
CA ALA A 199 28.50 -37.64 31.57
C ALA A 199 27.24 -37.75 30.70
N GLY A 200 26.21 -38.45 31.21
CA GLY A 200 24.92 -38.60 30.55
C GLY A 200 23.89 -37.59 31.05
N LEU A 201 22.88 -37.31 30.22
CA LEU A 201 21.67 -36.64 30.69
C LEU A 201 20.78 -37.67 31.39
N ALA A 202 20.14 -37.29 32.50
CA ALA A 202 19.15 -38.15 33.13
C ALA A 202 17.98 -38.44 32.16
N ALA A 203 17.40 -39.63 32.26
CA ALA A 203 16.33 -40.08 31.36
C ALA A 203 15.10 -39.15 31.37
N SER A 204 14.81 -38.52 32.51
CA SER A 204 13.76 -37.50 32.66
C SER A 204 14.00 -36.29 31.75
N VAL A 205 15.25 -35.83 31.66
CA VAL A 205 15.66 -34.71 30.80
C VAL A 205 15.50 -35.06 29.33
N ILE A 206 15.94 -36.26 28.95
CA ILE A 206 15.82 -36.75 27.56
C ILE A 206 14.35 -36.85 27.16
N SER A 207 13.48 -37.35 28.03
CA SER A 207 12.04 -37.43 27.78
C SER A 207 11.41 -36.04 27.55
N GLN A 208 11.76 -35.05 28.37
CA GLN A 208 11.23 -33.69 28.22
C GLN A 208 11.73 -33.00 26.95
N LEU A 209 13.01 -33.19 26.60
CA LEU A 209 13.58 -32.68 25.34
C LEU A 209 12.89 -33.29 24.12
N ASN A 210 12.56 -34.58 24.14
CA ASN A 210 11.84 -35.24 23.05
C ASN A 210 10.40 -34.72 22.88
N VAL A 211 9.69 -34.40 23.98
CA VAL A 211 8.38 -33.75 23.91
C VAL A 211 8.50 -32.39 23.24
N ARG A 212 9.47 -31.55 23.65
CA ARG A 212 9.70 -30.23 23.04
C ARG A 212 10.10 -30.32 21.57
N LYS A 213 10.91 -31.32 21.20
CA LYS A 213 11.26 -31.60 19.80
C LYS A 213 10.00 -31.90 18.96
N SER A 214 9.06 -32.70 19.47
CA SER A 214 7.82 -33.00 18.76
C SER A 214 6.90 -31.78 18.59
N GLU A 215 6.87 -30.87 19.56
CA GLU A 215 6.14 -29.59 19.45
C GLU A 215 6.70 -28.72 18.32
N VAL A 216 8.03 -28.67 18.20
CA VAL A 216 8.75 -27.96 17.13
C VAL A 216 8.45 -28.57 15.76
N GLU A 217 8.56 -29.89 15.64
CA GLU A 217 8.25 -30.60 14.39
C GLU A 217 6.81 -30.34 13.94
N ARG A 218 5.85 -30.28 14.88
CA ARG A 218 4.46 -29.90 14.59
C ARG A 218 4.34 -28.46 14.10
N LEU A 219 4.99 -27.50 14.76
CA LEU A 219 4.99 -26.09 14.33
C LEU A 219 5.61 -25.89 12.95
N LEU A 220 6.70 -26.59 12.64
CA LEU A 220 7.34 -26.59 11.31
C LEU A 220 6.43 -27.22 10.25
N SER A 221 5.79 -28.35 10.57
CA SER A 221 4.89 -29.04 9.62
C SER A 221 3.62 -28.25 9.29
N GLY A 222 3.14 -27.41 10.21
CA GLY A 222 1.99 -26.52 9.98
C GLY A 222 2.30 -25.29 9.12
N LYS A 223 3.58 -24.92 8.98
CA LYS A 223 4.02 -23.73 8.23
C LYS A 223 4.58 -24.05 6.83
N VAL A 224 4.79 -25.32 6.49
CA VAL A 224 5.15 -25.76 5.12
C VAL A 224 3.94 -26.40 4.43
N LYS A 225 2.96 -25.56 4.14
CA LYS A 225 2.12 -25.70 2.93
C LYS A 225 2.04 -24.32 2.28
N LEU A 226 3.18 -23.85 1.81
CA LEU A 226 3.21 -22.98 0.65
C LEU A 226 2.91 -23.89 -0.54
N GLY A 227 1.64 -23.91 -0.95
CA GLY A 227 1.26 -24.33 -2.28
C GLY A 227 1.70 -23.29 -3.30
#